data_AF-A0A930M4L1-F1
#
_entry.id   AF-A0A930M4L1-F1
#
_cell.length_a   1.000
_cell.length_b   1.000
_cell.length_c   1.000
_cell.angle_alpha   90.00
_cell.angle_beta   90.00
_cell.angle_gamma   90.00
#
_symmetry.space_group_name_H-M   'P 1'
#
loop_
_entity.id
_entity.type
_entity.pdbx_description
1 polymer ?
#
loop_
_entity_poly.entity_id
_entity_poly.type
_entity_poly.pdbx_seq_one_letter_code
_entity_poly.pdbx_strand_id
1 'polypeptide(L)'
;MSTAASSTTEPNYTEAEKQQGRTGTAGGYSDRQLGFWLIGAGLIALISSAILVYERLQIYIDAGHSTVCDINALLSCGTVMRTPQAEAFGFPNPFIGLVGFSIVVTIGAAMMAGAQFKKWFWVCANIGLAAATAFIMWLWYQTTFQINA
;
A
#
# COMPACT_ATOMS: atom_id res chain seq x y z
N MET A 1 -47.92 -16.46 33.06
CA MET A 1 -46.95 -15.38 32.75
C MET A 1 -45.63 -15.71 33.42
N SER A 2 -44.54 -15.74 32.66
CA SER A 2 -43.17 -15.55 33.14
C SER A 2 -42.32 -15.15 31.94
N THR A 3 -41.36 -14.26 32.15
CA THR A 3 -40.64 -13.53 31.08
C THR A 3 -39.36 -14.23 30.64
N ALA A 4 -38.83 -13.78 29.50
CA ALA A 4 -37.67 -14.39 28.87
C ALA A 4 -36.37 -14.17 29.66
N ALA A 5 -35.51 -15.20 29.64
CA ALA A 5 -34.08 -15.09 29.88
C ALA A 5 -33.37 -15.71 28.66
N SER A 6 -33.25 -14.95 27.57
CA SER A 6 -32.46 -15.39 26.41
C SER A 6 -30.99 -15.22 26.76
N SER A 7 -30.29 -16.34 26.98
CA SER A 7 -28.86 -16.35 27.23
C SER A 7 -28.11 -15.95 25.97
N THR A 8 -27.56 -14.73 25.94
CA THR A 8 -26.64 -14.28 24.90
C THR A 8 -25.32 -15.05 25.01
N THR A 9 -25.19 -16.12 24.23
CA THR A 9 -23.92 -16.84 24.07
C THR A 9 -22.93 -15.93 23.34
N GLU A 10 -22.04 -15.29 24.08
CA GLU A 10 -20.95 -14.50 23.50
C GLU A 10 -20.02 -15.39 22.66
N PRO A 11 -19.72 -15.05 21.39
CA PRO A 11 -18.76 -15.80 20.60
C PRO A 11 -17.35 -15.59 21.18
N ASN A 12 -16.73 -16.67 21.66
CA ASN A 12 -15.44 -16.62 22.35
C ASN A 12 -14.28 -16.31 21.38
N TYR A 13 -14.04 -15.01 21.17
CA TYR A 13 -13.02 -14.45 20.27
C TYR A 13 -11.59 -14.94 20.57
N THR A 14 -11.31 -15.36 21.81
CA THR A 14 -9.99 -15.86 22.26
C THR A 14 -9.48 -17.09 21.51
N GLU A 15 -10.37 -17.89 20.92
CA GLU A 15 -9.99 -19.13 20.20
C GLU A 15 -9.54 -18.85 18.75
N ALA A 16 -10.08 -17.79 18.11
CA ALA A 16 -9.75 -17.44 16.73
C ALA A 16 -8.29 -16.98 16.60
N GLU A 17 -7.82 -16.17 17.54
CA GLU A 17 -6.47 -15.59 17.54
C GLU A 17 -5.37 -16.68 17.61
N LYS A 18 -5.63 -17.77 18.34
CA LYS A 18 -4.69 -18.91 18.47
C LYS A 18 -4.45 -19.69 17.19
N GLN A 19 -5.39 -19.69 16.24
CA GLN A 19 -5.17 -20.37 14.95
C GLN A 19 -4.22 -19.58 14.04
N GLN A 20 -4.33 -18.25 14.05
CA GLN A 20 -3.49 -17.36 13.24
C GLN A 20 -2.00 -17.40 13.65
N GLY A 21 -1.71 -17.79 14.90
CA GLY A 21 -0.34 -17.95 15.42
C GLY A 21 0.31 -19.33 15.18
N ARG A 22 -0.33 -20.31 14.51
CA ARG A 22 0.18 -21.70 14.48
C ARG A 22 0.35 -22.37 13.11
N THR A 23 0.06 -21.69 12.00
CA THR A 23 0.38 -22.16 10.63
C THR A 23 1.85 -21.90 10.25
N GLY A 24 2.77 -22.44 11.06
CA GLY A 24 4.22 -22.35 10.82
C GLY A 24 4.62 -23.01 9.49
N THR A 25 5.01 -22.20 8.50
CA THR A 25 5.36 -22.70 7.16
C THR A 25 6.84 -23.03 7.06
N ALA A 26 7.16 -24.31 6.90
CA ALA A 26 8.54 -24.78 6.80
C ALA A 26 9.19 -24.44 5.44
N GLY A 27 10.12 -23.49 5.44
CA GLY A 27 11.44 -23.57 4.80
C GLY A 27 11.60 -23.90 3.30
N GLY A 28 10.55 -24.00 2.49
CA GLY A 28 10.68 -24.32 1.07
C GLY A 28 9.52 -23.89 0.17
N TYR A 29 8.27 -23.95 0.65
CA TYR A 29 7.12 -23.38 -0.08
C TYR A 29 6.99 -21.86 0.10
N SER A 30 7.43 -21.33 1.25
CA SER A 30 7.21 -19.94 1.65
C SER A 30 7.83 -18.94 0.65
N ASP A 31 9.13 -19.03 0.36
CA ASP A 31 9.82 -18.09 -0.53
C ASP A 31 9.21 -18.00 -1.93
N ARG A 32 8.75 -19.13 -2.49
CA ARG A 32 8.17 -19.17 -3.84
C ARG A 32 6.77 -18.57 -3.89
N GLN A 33 5.97 -18.84 -2.86
CA GLN A 33 4.63 -18.26 -2.70
C GLN A 33 4.71 -16.76 -2.35
N LEU A 34 5.69 -16.36 -1.54
CA LEU A 34 5.97 -14.98 -1.17
C LEU A 34 6.50 -14.17 -2.37
N GLY A 35 7.40 -14.74 -3.17
CA GLY A 35 7.86 -14.13 -4.42
C GLY A 35 6.71 -13.88 -5.42
N PHE A 36 5.80 -14.85 -5.58
CA PHE A 36 4.60 -14.67 -6.40
C PHE A 36 3.70 -13.53 -5.89
N TRP A 37 3.45 -13.46 -4.57
CA TRP A 37 2.70 -12.36 -3.97
C TRP A 37 3.39 -11.00 -4.13
N LEU A 38 4.71 -10.92 -3.99
CA LEU A 38 5.48 -9.67 -4.22
C LEU A 38 5.37 -9.19 -5.66
N ILE A 39 5.44 -10.09 -6.65
CA ILE A 39 5.25 -9.72 -8.07
C ILE A 39 3.79 -9.28 -8.29
N GLY A 40 2.81 -10.06 -7.84
CA GLY A 40 1.39 -9.75 -8.06
C GLY A 40 0.98 -8.40 -7.47
N ALA A 41 1.22 -8.20 -6.17
CA ALA A 41 0.91 -6.94 -5.51
C ALA A 41 1.78 -5.77 -6.03
N GLY A 42 3.07 -6.03 -6.28
CA GLY A 42 4.00 -5.03 -6.79
C GLY A 42 3.64 -4.53 -8.18
N LEU A 43 3.23 -5.41 -9.10
CA LEU A 43 2.80 -5.03 -10.46
C LEU A 43 1.51 -4.20 -10.43
N ILE A 44 0.54 -4.59 -9.61
CA ILE A 44 -0.71 -3.82 -9.44
C ILE A 44 -0.37 -2.41 -8.91
N ALA A 45 0.46 -2.31 -7.87
CA ALA A 45 0.87 -1.03 -7.29
C ALA A 45 1.71 -0.16 -8.26
N LEU A 46 2.54 -0.79 -9.11
CA LEU A 46 3.28 -0.10 -10.17
C LEU A 46 2.32 0.48 -11.23
N ILE A 47 1.32 -0.28 -11.66
CA ILE A 47 0.31 0.16 -12.63
C ILE A 47 -0.52 1.32 -12.06
N SER A 48 -1.01 1.20 -10.81
CA SER A 48 -1.72 2.29 -10.14
C SER A 48 -0.85 3.55 -10.00
N SER A 49 0.44 3.40 -9.70
CA SER A 49 1.38 4.54 -9.61
C SER A 49 1.66 5.17 -10.97
N ALA A 50 1.78 4.37 -12.04
CA ALA A 50 1.95 4.85 -13.40
C ALA A 50 0.73 5.65 -13.88
N ILE A 51 -0.50 5.22 -13.53
CA ILE A 51 -1.73 5.97 -13.80
C ILE A 51 -1.72 7.32 -13.05
N LEU A 52 -1.38 7.33 -11.75
CA LEU A 52 -1.28 8.57 -10.97
C LEU A 52 -0.21 9.54 -11.51
N VAL A 53 0.92 9.04 -12.02
CA VAL A 53 1.94 9.86 -12.70
C VAL A 53 1.43 10.39 -14.05
N TYR A 54 0.75 9.56 -14.84
CA TYR A 54 0.19 9.96 -16.14
C TYR A 54 -0.86 11.08 -15.99
N GLU A 55 -1.78 10.93 -15.04
CA GLU A 55 -2.77 11.97 -14.69
C GLU A 55 -2.10 13.28 -14.25
N ARG A 56 -1.06 13.18 -13.42
CA ARG A 56 -0.29 14.37 -12.99
C ARG A 56 0.48 15.04 -14.15
N LEU A 57 0.85 14.31 -15.21
CA LEU A 57 1.35 14.90 -16.46
C LEU A 57 0.24 15.54 -17.29
N GLN A 58 -0.93 14.90 -17.44
CA GLN A 58 -2.03 15.48 -18.22
C GLN A 58 -2.51 16.80 -17.62
N ILE A 59 -2.67 16.87 -16.29
CA ILE A 59 -3.00 18.11 -15.56
C ILE A 59 -1.96 19.24 -15.77
N TYR A 60 -0.70 18.89 -16.07
CA TYR A 60 0.37 19.85 -16.35
C TYR A 60 0.35 20.36 -17.80
N ILE A 61 -0.18 19.58 -18.75
CA ILE A 61 -0.31 19.93 -20.16
C ILE A 61 -1.62 20.67 -20.43
N ASP A 62 -2.74 20.15 -19.90
CA ASP A 62 -4.05 20.78 -19.94
C ASP A 62 -4.67 20.82 -18.53
N ALA A 63 -4.74 22.03 -17.99
CA ALA A 63 -5.25 22.28 -16.64
C ALA A 63 -6.76 22.02 -16.49
N GLY A 64 -7.48 21.71 -17.57
CA GLY A 64 -8.90 21.34 -17.57
C GLY A 64 -9.20 19.83 -17.68
N HIS A 65 -8.18 18.96 -17.67
CA HIS A 65 -8.40 17.51 -17.86
C HIS A 65 -9.15 16.85 -16.69
N SER A 66 -10.25 16.15 -16.98
CA SER A 66 -10.97 15.33 -15.99
C SER A 66 -10.28 13.99 -15.80
N THR A 67 -9.54 13.87 -14.70
CA THR A 67 -8.82 12.65 -14.29
C THR A 67 -9.76 11.45 -14.07
N VAL A 68 -9.33 10.25 -14.47
CA VAL A 68 -10.14 9.01 -14.41
C VAL A 68 -10.51 8.59 -12.98
N CYS A 69 -9.74 9.03 -11.99
CA CYS A 69 -10.02 8.85 -10.56
C CYS A 69 -10.65 10.09 -9.88
N ASP A 70 -11.23 11.02 -10.64
CA ASP A 70 -12.10 12.09 -10.13
C ASP A 70 -13.57 11.64 -10.20
N ILE A 71 -14.06 11.03 -9.11
CA ILE A 71 -15.33 10.27 -9.09
C ILE A 71 -16.41 10.99 -8.26
N ASN A 72 -16.01 11.82 -7.30
CA ASN A 72 -16.93 12.58 -6.45
C ASN A 72 -16.17 13.74 -5.77
N ALA A 73 -16.87 14.72 -5.18
CA ALA A 73 -16.23 15.88 -4.53
C ALA A 73 -15.37 15.53 -3.30
N LEU A 74 -15.51 14.30 -2.76
CA LEU A 74 -14.67 13.72 -1.69
C LEU A 74 -13.55 12.81 -2.23
N LEU A 75 -13.56 12.52 -3.53
CA LEU A 75 -12.63 11.65 -4.25
C LEU A 75 -12.27 12.32 -5.58
N SER A 76 -11.73 13.53 -5.46
CA SER A 76 -11.20 14.32 -6.57
C SER A 76 -9.68 14.28 -6.56
N CYS A 77 -9.07 13.36 -7.32
CA CYS A 77 -7.62 13.28 -7.45
C CYS A 77 -7.02 14.60 -7.97
N GLY A 78 -7.74 15.36 -8.81
CA GLY A 78 -7.29 16.68 -9.26
C GLY A 78 -7.06 17.65 -8.11
N THR A 79 -7.99 17.71 -7.13
CA THR A 79 -7.90 18.58 -5.96
C THR A 79 -6.68 18.25 -5.10
N VAL A 80 -6.51 16.98 -4.73
CA VAL A 80 -5.38 16.54 -3.89
C VAL A 80 -4.04 16.76 -4.60
N MET A 81 -3.96 16.47 -5.91
CA MET A 81 -2.74 16.67 -6.70
C MET A 81 -2.32 18.13 -6.88
N ARG A 82 -3.26 19.10 -6.80
CA ARG A 82 -2.97 20.55 -6.90
C ARG A 82 -2.40 21.13 -5.61
N THR A 83 -2.42 20.40 -4.50
CA THR A 83 -1.92 20.89 -3.20
C THR A 83 -0.38 20.90 -3.14
N PRO A 84 0.25 21.91 -2.50
CA PRO A 84 1.72 21.94 -2.35
C PRO A 84 2.26 20.78 -1.50
N GLN A 85 1.43 20.15 -0.66
CA GLN A 85 1.76 18.94 0.09
C GLN A 85 2.04 17.73 -0.81
N ALA A 86 1.59 17.73 -2.07
CA ALA A 86 1.94 16.70 -3.06
C ALA A 86 3.41 16.76 -3.52
N GLU A 87 4.12 17.86 -3.23
CA GLU A 87 5.51 18.14 -3.63
C GLU A 87 6.49 18.06 -2.45
N ALA A 88 6.32 17.06 -1.57
CA ALA A 88 7.01 16.95 -0.27
C ALA A 88 8.56 17.05 -0.30
N PHE A 89 9.20 16.84 -1.46
CA PHE A 89 10.64 17.01 -1.67
C PHE A 89 10.99 17.87 -2.89
N GLY A 90 10.08 18.75 -3.33
CA GLY A 90 10.24 19.55 -4.56
C GLY A 90 10.06 18.75 -5.87
N PHE A 91 9.58 17.52 -5.76
CA PHE A 91 9.18 16.64 -6.87
C PHE A 91 7.85 15.95 -6.52
N PRO A 92 7.03 15.57 -7.51
CA PRO A 92 5.73 14.96 -7.24
C PRO A 92 5.86 13.62 -6.53
N ASN A 93 5.21 13.50 -5.38
CA ASN A 93 5.18 12.29 -4.54
C ASN A 93 4.96 10.96 -5.30
N PRO A 94 4.08 10.86 -6.33
CA PRO A 94 3.89 9.61 -7.09
C PRO A 94 5.17 9.01 -7.70
N PHE A 95 6.21 9.79 -7.98
CA PHE A 95 7.50 9.25 -8.46
C PHE A 95 8.22 8.40 -7.41
N ILE A 96 8.07 8.72 -6.11
CA ILE A 96 8.65 7.93 -5.02
C ILE A 96 7.98 6.55 -4.95
N GLY A 97 6.65 6.51 -5.15
CA GLY A 97 5.90 5.27 -5.28
C GLY A 97 6.34 4.44 -6.49
N LEU A 98 6.47 5.07 -7.67
CA LEU A 98 6.92 4.43 -8.91
C LEU A 98 8.27 3.71 -8.72
N VAL A 99 9.26 4.38 -8.11
CA VAL A 99 10.57 3.79 -7.81
C VAL A 99 10.43 2.67 -6.77
N GLY A 100 9.73 2.92 -5.65
CA GLY A 100 9.55 1.94 -4.58
C GLY A 100 8.93 0.63 -5.05
N PHE A 101 7.83 0.68 -5.81
CA PHE A 101 7.17 -0.52 -6.33
C PHE A 101 7.99 -1.22 -7.41
N SER A 102 8.77 -0.50 -8.22
CA SER A 102 9.71 -1.13 -9.16
C SER A 102 10.77 -1.98 -8.45
N ILE A 103 11.24 -1.54 -7.28
CA ILE A 103 12.18 -2.30 -6.44
C ILE A 103 11.48 -3.55 -5.87
N VAL A 104 10.23 -3.43 -5.38
CA VAL A 104 9.46 -4.58 -4.85
C VAL A 104 9.23 -5.66 -5.93
N VAL A 105 8.84 -5.27 -7.15
CA VAL A 105 8.69 -6.20 -8.28
C VAL A 105 10.04 -6.85 -8.64
N THR A 106 11.13 -6.07 -8.65
CA THR A 106 12.48 -6.60 -8.90
C THR A 106 12.89 -7.64 -7.85
N ILE A 107 12.55 -7.44 -6.58
CA ILE A 107 12.81 -8.40 -5.50
C ILE A 107 11.98 -9.68 -5.70
N GLY A 108 10.67 -9.56 -5.99
CA GLY A 108 9.81 -10.70 -6.27
C GLY A 108 10.31 -11.53 -7.48
N ALA A 109 10.72 -10.86 -8.55
CA ALA A 109 11.30 -11.48 -9.74
C ALA A 109 12.61 -12.22 -9.41
N ALA A 110 13.50 -11.61 -8.62
CA ALA A 110 14.73 -12.25 -8.16
C ALA A 110 14.46 -13.49 -7.27
N MET A 111 13.46 -13.43 -6.38
CA MET A 111 13.03 -14.62 -5.61
C MET A 111 12.48 -15.73 -6.51
N MET A 112 11.69 -15.40 -7.54
CA MET A 112 11.23 -16.39 -8.53
C MET A 112 12.39 -16.98 -9.37
N ALA A 113 13.44 -16.20 -9.63
CA ALA A 113 14.68 -16.68 -10.26
C ALA A 113 15.57 -17.52 -9.32
N GLY A 114 15.18 -17.70 -8.05
CA GLY A 114 15.91 -18.50 -7.06
C GLY A 114 17.01 -17.77 -6.30
N ALA A 115 17.05 -16.43 -6.34
CA ALA A 115 18.05 -15.65 -5.61
C ALA A 115 17.84 -15.74 -4.08
N GLN A 116 18.84 -16.28 -3.37
CA GLN A 116 18.83 -16.37 -1.91
C GLN A 116 19.42 -15.11 -1.26
N PHE A 117 18.54 -14.23 -0.76
CA PHE A 117 18.93 -12.99 -0.10
C PHE A 117 19.47 -13.22 1.33
N LYS A 118 20.63 -12.63 1.65
CA LYS A 118 21.20 -12.67 3.01
C LYS A 118 20.33 -11.87 3.99
N LYS A 119 20.33 -12.25 5.27
CA LYS A 119 19.51 -11.62 6.34
C LYS A 119 19.60 -10.08 6.39
N TRP A 120 20.77 -9.49 6.10
CA TRP A 120 20.94 -8.03 6.05
C TRP A 120 20.07 -7.35 4.97
N PHE A 121 19.89 -8.00 3.81
CA PHE A 121 19.00 -7.50 2.75
C PHE A 121 17.56 -7.40 3.24
N TRP A 122 17.09 -8.43 3.97
CA TRP A 122 15.75 -8.41 4.58
C TRP A 122 15.61 -7.32 5.66
N VAL A 123 16.66 -7.00 6.40
CA VAL A 123 16.67 -5.84 7.32
C VAL A 123 16.51 -4.53 6.53
N CYS A 124 17.28 -4.33 5.45
CA CYS A 124 17.14 -3.15 4.59
C CYS A 124 15.73 -3.04 3.96
N ALA A 125 15.15 -4.16 3.51
CA ALA A 125 13.79 -4.19 2.96
C ALA A 125 12.73 -3.82 4.01
N ASN A 126 12.87 -4.31 5.25
CA ASN A 126 11.97 -3.93 6.35
C ASN A 126 12.13 -2.45 6.75
N ILE A 127 13.35 -1.92 6.76
CA ILE A 127 13.60 -0.48 7.00
C ILE A 127 12.95 0.37 5.89
N GLY A 128 13.09 -0.04 4.62
CA GLY A 128 12.43 0.62 3.50
C GLY A 128 10.91 0.61 3.60
N LEU A 129 10.32 -0.54 3.98
CA LEU A 129 8.88 -0.66 4.22
C LEU A 129 8.41 0.21 5.39
N ALA A 130 9.14 0.23 6.51
CA ALA A 130 8.83 1.08 7.66
C ALA A 130 8.91 2.58 7.32
N ALA A 131 9.92 2.99 6.54
CA ALA A 131 10.04 4.36 6.05
C ALA A 131 8.87 4.73 5.10
N ALA A 132 8.49 3.84 4.19
CA ALA A 132 7.33 4.03 3.31
C ALA A 132 6.02 4.15 4.11
N THR A 133 5.80 3.28 5.12
CA THR A 133 4.62 3.36 6.00
C THR A 133 4.58 4.67 6.80
N ALA A 134 5.71 5.10 7.38
CA ALA A 134 5.79 6.36 8.10
C ALA A 134 5.51 7.57 7.20
N PHE A 135 6.03 7.56 5.96
CA PHE A 135 5.80 8.60 4.97
C PHE A 135 4.33 8.65 4.50
N ILE A 136 3.71 7.51 4.23
CA ILE A 136 2.28 7.41 3.90
C ILE A 136 1.42 7.94 5.05
N MET A 137 1.74 7.59 6.30
CA MET A 137 0.97 8.06 7.46
C MET A 137 1.17 9.56 7.74
N TRP A 138 2.34 10.12 7.42
CA TRP A 138 2.57 11.57 7.43
C TRP A 138 1.77 12.28 6.33
N LEU A 139 1.74 11.74 5.11
CA LEU A 139 0.92 12.28 4.01
C LEU A 139 -0.58 12.25 4.35
N TRP A 140 -1.08 11.16 4.95
CA TRP A 140 -2.45 11.07 5.43
C TRP A 140 -2.77 12.14 6.50
N TYR A 141 -1.85 12.38 7.42
CA TYR A 141 -1.97 13.48 8.38
C TYR A 141 -2.03 14.85 7.68
N GLN A 142 -1.24 15.09 6.64
CA GLN A 142 -1.32 16.32 5.84
C GLN A 142 -2.69 16.44 5.14
N THR A 143 -3.21 15.39 4.49
CA THR A 143 -4.52 15.47 3.82
C THR A 143 -5.65 15.74 4.81
N THR A 144 -5.72 14.99 5.91
CA THR A 144 -6.83 15.09 6.86
C THR A 144 -6.81 16.35 7.72
N PHE A 145 -5.63 16.91 8.06
CA PHE A 145 -5.51 18.06 8.98
C PHE A 145 -5.06 19.39 8.34
N GLN A 146 -4.66 19.42 7.06
CA GLN A 146 -4.34 20.66 6.34
C GLN A 146 -5.22 20.89 5.10
N ILE A 147 -5.70 19.82 4.45
CA ILE A 147 -6.44 19.91 3.17
C ILE A 147 -7.94 19.68 3.36
N ASN A 148 -8.34 18.94 4.42
CA ASN A 148 -9.74 18.65 4.75
C ASN A 148 -10.54 17.98 3.61
N ALA A 149 -9.84 17.12 2.85
CA ALA A 149 -10.39 16.24 1.81
C ALA A 149 -10.25 14.76 2.24
#